data_AF-A0A7C6DWR4-F1
#
_entry.id   AF-A0A7C6DWR4-F1
#
_cell.length_a   1.000
_cell.length_b   1.000
_cell.length_c   1.000
_cell.angle_alpha   90.00
_cell.angle_beta   90.00
_cell.angle_gamma   90.00
#
_symmetry.space_group_name_H-M   'P 1'
#
loop_
_entity.id
_entity.type
_entity.pdbx_description
1 polymer ?
#
loop_
_entity_poly.entity_id
_entity_poly.type
_entity_poly.pdbx_seq_one_letter_code
_entity_poly.pdbx_strand_id
1 'polypeptide(L)'
;MKIREILPNQYTESETGAENGNRTLVTLLIVIPCLLTLAYGANDSVSLLPVAFLTIVFSSIWAVRSLRNKEFELCGSSLFYPITGLIVLCVIQLLPLRPVDPAYGMLSMQPTAALSFDPYATKVFLYRLFALTVFFAGAYTFIASRRRLELFSVALTIFGGVIAFGAIIQRLASPDAIYGVSVTPNAIPFGSYVNQHHFAALMVMLSGPAIASFVSRKRLEVRLLFLIAAALMAVAVLLTGSRGGVLGYLTMLAVIGLFSFGAGSKRLNKESSLISVIVSIFLAAIIIGLAVFLGGDASVLRGLGINSGEGDFTSGRLYFWSTAIRIFLAYPLLGVGMDAFGVAFTAFDTRNGFYRVEQAHNDYLQMMNDGGIAGIILIFAFLFLFFRESWRRINETTKISQNLHNLRIGAFAGCSGILLHSFFDFPLRTWSNAYFFLLLVTLATRQIYTASSNTSGKSA
;
A
#
# COMPACT_ATOMS: atom_id res chain seq x y z
N MET A 1 -6.55 -27.59 -20.59
CA MET A 1 -6.11 -26.24 -20.23
C MET A 1 -4.62 -26.30 -19.95
N LYS A 2 -3.77 -25.61 -20.71
CA LYS A 2 -2.32 -25.61 -20.44
C LYS A 2 -2.01 -24.48 -19.46
N ILE A 3 -1.36 -24.77 -18.34
CA ILE A 3 -0.78 -23.73 -17.47
C ILE A 3 0.50 -23.28 -18.17
N ARG A 4 0.50 -22.05 -18.66
CA ARG A 4 1.68 -21.47 -19.30
C ARG A 4 2.32 -20.53 -18.30
N GLU A 5 3.38 -21.02 -17.65
CA GLU A 5 4.28 -20.11 -16.95
C GLU A 5 4.94 -19.23 -18.01
N ILE A 6 4.62 -17.94 -18.02
CA ILE A 6 5.15 -17.02 -19.02
C ILE A 6 6.62 -16.78 -18.67
N LEU A 7 7.50 -17.61 -19.22
CA LEU A 7 8.93 -17.37 -19.20
C LEU A 7 9.26 -16.04 -19.93
N PRO A 8 10.34 -15.33 -19.54
CA PRO A 8 10.60 -13.95 -19.96
C PRO A 8 10.66 -13.66 -21.47
N ASN A 9 10.69 -14.66 -22.35
CA ASN A 9 11.01 -14.50 -23.77
C ASN A 9 9.87 -14.84 -24.76
N GLN A 10 8.62 -15.07 -24.32
CA GLN A 10 7.56 -15.58 -25.23
C GLN A 10 6.31 -14.71 -25.43
N TYR A 11 6.31 -13.43 -25.05
CA TYR A 11 5.13 -12.56 -25.26
C TYR A 11 5.15 -11.95 -26.69
N THR A 12 4.22 -12.36 -27.55
CA THR A 12 3.95 -11.73 -28.84
C THR A 12 2.55 -11.12 -28.81
N GLU A 13 2.45 -9.79 -28.95
CA GLU A 13 1.17 -9.09 -29.07
C GLU A 13 0.65 -9.27 -30.51
N SER A 14 -0.10 -10.34 -30.77
CA SER A 14 -0.90 -10.43 -32.00
C SER A 14 -2.10 -11.36 -31.81
N GLU A 15 -3.27 -10.80 -31.45
CA GLU A 15 -4.61 -11.26 -31.82
C GLU A 15 -5.68 -10.30 -31.24
N THR A 16 -6.50 -9.73 -32.12
CA THR A 16 -7.40 -8.58 -31.84
C THR A 16 -8.50 -8.86 -30.79
N GLY A 17 -8.92 -10.12 -30.62
CA GLY A 17 -9.85 -10.54 -29.56
C GLY A 17 -9.19 -10.64 -28.17
N ALA A 18 -7.92 -11.06 -28.12
CA ALA A 18 -7.12 -11.12 -26.89
C ALA A 18 -6.70 -9.72 -26.41
N GLU A 19 -6.65 -8.74 -27.32
CA GLU A 19 -6.31 -7.35 -27.02
C GLU A 19 -7.41 -6.63 -26.21
N ASN A 20 -8.69 -6.85 -26.54
CA ASN A 20 -9.80 -6.22 -25.82
C ASN A 20 -9.95 -6.74 -24.38
N GLY A 21 -9.84 -8.06 -24.16
CA GLY A 21 -9.88 -8.64 -22.81
C GLY A 21 -8.70 -8.19 -21.92
N ASN A 22 -7.53 -7.95 -22.54
CA ASN A 22 -6.39 -7.33 -21.87
C ASN A 22 -6.69 -5.89 -21.43
N ARG A 23 -7.31 -5.09 -22.30
CA ARG A 23 -7.65 -3.69 -21.99
C ARG A 23 -8.62 -3.60 -20.82
N THR A 24 -9.68 -4.40 -20.79
CA THR A 24 -10.65 -4.39 -19.68
C THR A 24 -9.99 -4.73 -18.34
N LEU A 25 -9.17 -5.78 -18.28
CA LEU A 25 -8.46 -6.16 -17.04
C LEU A 25 -7.48 -5.07 -16.60
N VAL A 26 -6.75 -4.46 -17.53
CA VAL A 26 -5.85 -3.32 -17.22
C VAL A 26 -6.62 -2.11 -16.70
N THR A 27 -7.79 -1.81 -17.26
CA THR A 27 -8.65 -0.73 -16.77
C THR A 27 -9.16 -1.03 -15.36
N LEU A 28 -9.61 -2.25 -15.08
CA LEU A 28 -10.06 -2.64 -13.74
C LEU A 28 -8.95 -2.52 -12.69
N LEU A 29 -7.70 -2.80 -13.05
CA LEU A 29 -6.54 -2.63 -12.16
C LEU A 29 -6.30 -1.17 -11.74
N ILE A 30 -6.80 -0.19 -12.50
CA ILE A 30 -6.80 1.24 -12.12
C ILE A 30 -8.09 1.58 -11.37
N VAL A 31 -9.23 1.15 -11.91
CA VAL A 31 -10.55 1.56 -11.41
C VAL A 31 -10.83 1.03 -10.02
N ILE A 32 -10.48 -0.24 -9.71
CA ILE A 32 -10.72 -0.86 -8.41
C ILE A 32 -10.13 -0.02 -7.27
N PRO A 33 -8.81 0.25 -7.20
CA PRO A 33 -8.25 1.03 -6.11
C PRO A 33 -8.82 2.45 -6.03
N CYS A 34 -9.11 3.09 -7.17
CA CYS A 34 -9.72 4.41 -7.20
C CYS A 34 -11.15 4.43 -6.63
N LEU A 35 -11.98 3.45 -6.99
CA LEU A 35 -13.34 3.32 -6.46
C LEU A 35 -13.32 3.05 -4.95
N LEU A 36 -12.41 2.20 -4.48
CA LEU A 36 -12.26 1.94 -3.04
C LEU A 36 -11.82 3.18 -2.28
N THR A 37 -10.95 4.01 -2.85
CA THR A 37 -10.59 5.30 -2.27
C THR A 37 -11.80 6.24 -2.16
N LEU A 38 -12.65 6.29 -3.19
CA LEU A 38 -13.88 7.10 -3.15
C LEU A 38 -14.93 6.53 -2.19
N ALA A 39 -14.94 5.22 -1.97
CA ALA A 39 -15.79 4.53 -1.02
C ALA A 39 -15.18 4.50 0.39
N TYR A 40 -14.77 5.67 0.91
CA TYR A 40 -14.24 5.82 2.27
C TYR A 40 -12.94 5.07 2.60
N GLY A 41 -12.16 4.72 1.57
CA GLY A 41 -11.01 3.81 1.70
C GLY A 41 -11.42 2.34 1.88
N ALA A 42 -12.71 2.04 1.76
CA ALA A 42 -13.33 0.74 1.99
C ALA A 42 -12.94 0.15 3.36
N ASN A 43 -13.15 0.92 4.43
CA ASN A 43 -12.76 0.53 5.79
C ASN A 43 -13.95 0.16 6.70
N ASP A 44 -15.19 0.28 6.20
CA ASP A 44 -16.39 -0.11 6.92
C ASP A 44 -16.86 -1.52 6.52
N SER A 45 -17.66 -2.16 7.37
CA SER A 45 -18.17 -3.51 7.11
C SER A 45 -19.00 -3.59 5.82
N VAL A 46 -19.63 -2.47 5.42
CA VAL A 46 -20.45 -2.39 4.21
C VAL A 46 -19.58 -2.43 2.95
N SER A 47 -18.35 -1.88 2.98
CA SER A 47 -17.42 -1.91 1.85
C SER A 47 -16.92 -3.31 1.47
N LEU A 48 -17.09 -4.32 2.33
CA LEU A 48 -16.79 -5.72 2.00
C LEU A 48 -17.57 -6.20 0.77
N LEU A 49 -18.83 -5.78 0.63
CA LEU A 49 -19.70 -6.19 -0.49
C LEU A 49 -19.19 -5.64 -1.83
N PRO A 50 -18.96 -4.32 -2.00
CA PRO A 50 -18.31 -3.77 -3.19
C PRO A 50 -16.97 -4.43 -3.50
N VAL A 51 -16.11 -4.68 -2.51
CA VAL A 51 -14.81 -5.30 -2.78
C VAL A 51 -15.00 -6.73 -3.27
N ALA A 52 -15.80 -7.54 -2.58
CA ALA A 52 -16.08 -8.92 -2.99
C ALA A 52 -16.65 -8.96 -4.41
N PHE A 53 -17.60 -8.07 -4.72
CA PHE A 53 -18.16 -7.95 -6.07
C PHE A 53 -17.09 -7.61 -7.11
N LEU A 54 -16.24 -6.60 -6.87
CA LEU A 54 -15.17 -6.22 -7.78
C LEU A 54 -14.15 -7.35 -7.98
N THR A 55 -13.80 -8.08 -6.92
CA THR A 55 -12.92 -9.25 -6.99
C THR A 55 -13.54 -10.37 -7.81
N ILE A 56 -14.84 -10.66 -7.64
CA ILE A 56 -15.57 -11.67 -8.42
C ILE A 56 -15.62 -11.26 -9.89
N VAL A 57 -15.95 -9.99 -10.19
CA VAL A 57 -16.00 -9.47 -11.57
C VAL A 57 -14.63 -9.59 -12.23
N PHE A 58 -13.56 -9.14 -11.56
CA PHE A 58 -12.20 -9.23 -12.07
C PHE A 58 -11.80 -10.70 -12.34
N SER A 59 -12.04 -11.59 -11.37
CA SER A 59 -11.72 -13.02 -11.49
C SER A 59 -12.53 -13.70 -12.59
N SER A 60 -13.80 -13.35 -12.74
CA SER A 60 -14.69 -13.91 -13.76
C SER A 60 -14.24 -13.51 -15.17
N ILE A 61 -13.88 -12.24 -15.37
CA ILE A 61 -13.35 -11.75 -16.66
C ILE A 61 -12.03 -12.45 -16.98
N TRP A 62 -11.14 -12.58 -15.99
CA TRP A 62 -9.88 -13.32 -16.16
C TRP A 62 -10.13 -14.79 -16.49
N ALA A 63 -11.03 -15.46 -15.78
CA ALA A 63 -11.38 -16.86 -16.03
C ALA A 63 -12.00 -17.08 -17.42
N VAL A 64 -12.98 -16.27 -17.82
CA VAL A 64 -13.60 -16.34 -19.16
C VAL A 64 -12.56 -16.13 -20.25
N ARG A 65 -11.65 -15.15 -20.08
CA ARG A 65 -10.54 -14.96 -21.01
C ARG A 65 -9.63 -16.19 -21.06
N SER A 66 -9.24 -16.72 -19.91
CA SER A 66 -8.35 -17.88 -19.86
C SER A 66 -8.96 -19.10 -20.55
N LEU A 67 -10.27 -19.32 -20.37
CA LEU A 67 -11.01 -20.37 -21.06
C LEU A 67 -11.07 -20.13 -22.58
N ARG A 68 -11.34 -18.90 -23.02
CA ARG A 68 -11.36 -18.53 -24.45
C ARG A 68 -10.00 -18.74 -25.11
N ASN A 69 -8.94 -18.33 -24.43
CA ASN A 69 -7.57 -18.46 -24.94
C ASN A 69 -7.00 -19.88 -24.74
N LYS A 70 -7.71 -20.76 -24.03
CA LYS A 70 -7.25 -22.11 -23.61
C LYS A 70 -5.92 -22.13 -22.83
N GLU A 71 -5.49 -20.96 -22.33
CA GLU A 71 -4.25 -20.73 -21.60
C GLU A 71 -4.54 -19.97 -20.31
N PHE A 72 -3.96 -20.40 -19.19
CA PHE A 72 -3.94 -19.63 -17.95
C PHE A 72 -2.59 -18.93 -17.82
N GLU A 73 -2.60 -17.63 -18.11
CA GLU A 73 -1.44 -16.75 -17.96
C GLU A 73 -1.27 -16.42 -16.47
N LEU A 74 -0.26 -16.97 -15.81
CA LEU A 74 0.15 -16.55 -14.48
C LEU A 74 1.65 -16.30 -14.50
N CYS A 75 2.06 -15.07 -14.21
CA CYS A 75 3.48 -14.74 -14.08
C CYS A 75 3.96 -15.04 -12.66
N GLY A 76 4.81 -16.07 -12.52
CA GLY A 76 5.44 -16.40 -11.25
C GLY A 76 6.33 -15.28 -10.74
N SER A 77 6.28 -15.03 -9.43
CA SER A 77 7.19 -14.14 -8.71
C SER A 77 7.43 -14.72 -7.33
N SER A 78 8.66 -14.61 -6.84
CA SER A 78 8.98 -15.03 -5.47
C SER A 78 8.20 -14.25 -4.41
N LEU A 79 7.67 -13.06 -4.75
CA LEU A 79 6.83 -12.25 -3.88
C LEU A 79 5.52 -12.92 -3.48
N PHE A 80 5.05 -13.93 -4.21
CA PHE A 80 3.84 -14.68 -3.85
C PHE A 80 4.09 -15.72 -2.76
N TYR A 81 5.32 -16.18 -2.53
CA TYR A 81 5.60 -17.21 -1.51
C TYR A 81 5.25 -16.73 -0.09
N PRO A 82 5.69 -15.54 0.37
CA PRO A 82 5.34 -15.10 1.71
C PRO A 82 3.85 -14.80 1.88
N ILE A 83 3.17 -14.31 0.83
CA ILE A 83 1.72 -14.09 0.83
C ILE A 83 0.98 -15.42 0.97
N THR A 84 1.41 -16.45 0.24
CA THR A 84 0.86 -17.81 0.36
C THR A 84 1.11 -18.36 1.77
N GLY A 85 2.30 -18.12 2.34
CA GLY A 85 2.60 -18.47 3.72
C GLY A 85 1.67 -17.79 4.73
N LEU A 86 1.29 -16.52 4.52
CA LEU A 86 0.31 -15.83 5.36
C LEU A 86 -1.09 -16.44 5.24
N ILE A 87 -1.49 -16.85 4.03
CA ILE A 87 -2.76 -17.59 3.82
C ILE A 87 -2.75 -18.90 4.61
N VAL A 88 -1.66 -19.67 4.51
CA VAL A 88 -1.50 -20.93 5.25
C VAL A 88 -1.53 -20.68 6.76
N LEU A 89 -0.86 -19.62 7.24
CA LEU A 89 -0.90 -19.23 8.65
C LEU A 89 -2.32 -18.91 9.11
N CYS A 90 -3.11 -18.18 8.33
CA CYS A 90 -4.52 -17.91 8.65
C CYS A 90 -5.33 -19.21 8.75
N VAL A 91 -5.13 -20.15 7.81
CA VAL A 91 -5.82 -21.44 7.83
C VAL A 91 -5.44 -22.24 9.08
N ILE A 92 -4.17 -22.26 9.46
CA ILE A 92 -3.69 -22.90 10.69
C ILE A 92 -4.35 -22.27 11.92
N GLN A 93 -4.39 -20.93 11.98
CA GLN A 93 -5.02 -20.20 13.10
C GLN A 93 -6.53 -20.49 13.24
N LEU A 94 -7.20 -20.90 12.17
CA LEU A 94 -8.61 -21.27 12.19
C LEU A 94 -8.86 -22.74 12.60
N LEU A 95 -7.82 -23.56 12.76
CA LEU A 95 -7.98 -24.95 13.17
C LEU A 95 -8.43 -25.05 14.64
N PRO A 96 -9.38 -25.95 14.97
CA PRO A 96 -9.95 -26.10 16.31
C PRO A 96 -9.01 -26.89 17.24
N LEU A 97 -7.81 -26.36 17.50
CA LEU A 97 -6.74 -27.03 18.26
C LEU A 97 -6.51 -26.44 19.65
N ARG A 98 -7.28 -25.43 20.07
CA ARG A 98 -7.18 -24.85 21.40
C ARG A 98 -7.92 -25.74 22.40
N PRO A 99 -7.31 -26.09 23.55
CA PRO A 99 -8.01 -26.79 24.61
C PRO A 99 -9.20 -25.96 25.10
N VAL A 100 -10.39 -26.53 25.04
CA VAL A 100 -11.61 -25.93 25.60
C VAL A 100 -11.78 -26.47 27.01
N ASP A 101 -11.82 -25.60 28.01
CA ASP A 101 -12.08 -26.00 29.39
C ASP A 101 -13.49 -26.63 29.50
N PRO A 102 -13.62 -27.85 30.03
CA PRO A 102 -14.91 -28.50 30.25
C PRO A 102 -15.90 -27.64 31.04
N ALA A 103 -15.42 -26.74 31.90
CA ALA A 103 -16.26 -25.82 32.67
C ALA A 103 -17.13 -24.90 31.79
N TYR A 104 -16.71 -24.61 30.56
CA TYR A 104 -17.50 -23.81 29.62
C TYR A 104 -18.67 -24.57 28.96
N GLY A 105 -18.78 -25.89 29.17
CA GLY A 105 -19.91 -26.68 28.68
C GLY A 105 -21.27 -26.31 29.29
N MET A 106 -21.29 -25.48 30.34
CA MET A 106 -22.50 -24.95 30.97
C MET A 106 -22.96 -23.59 30.41
N LEU A 107 -22.17 -22.97 29.51
CA LEU A 107 -22.56 -21.73 28.85
C LEU A 107 -23.52 -22.01 27.68
N SER A 108 -24.43 -21.07 27.41
CA SER A 108 -25.35 -21.14 26.26
C SER A 108 -24.65 -21.00 24.91
N MET A 109 -23.42 -20.46 24.90
CA MET A 109 -22.55 -20.39 23.73
C MET A 109 -21.28 -21.22 23.99
N GLN A 110 -20.96 -22.13 23.07
CA GLN A 110 -19.71 -22.87 23.16
C GLN A 110 -18.52 -21.96 22.79
N PRO A 111 -17.44 -21.95 23.60
CA PRO A 111 -16.22 -21.25 23.25
C PRO A 111 -15.65 -21.77 21.94
N THR A 112 -15.00 -20.88 21.18
CA THR A 112 -14.25 -21.33 20.01
C THR A 112 -13.08 -22.21 20.42
N ALA A 113 -12.97 -23.38 19.79
CA ALA A 113 -11.79 -24.23 19.88
C ALA A 113 -10.66 -23.79 18.93
N ALA A 114 -10.88 -22.75 18.11
CA ALA A 114 -9.86 -22.26 17.18
C ALA A 114 -8.62 -21.72 17.92
N LEU A 115 -7.46 -21.81 17.29
CA LEU A 115 -6.24 -21.17 17.79
C LEU A 115 -6.36 -19.64 17.82
N SER A 116 -7.06 -19.05 16.85
CA SER A 116 -7.39 -17.62 16.83
C SER A 116 -8.39 -17.25 17.93
N PHE A 117 -8.14 -16.12 18.56
CA PHE A 117 -8.97 -15.52 19.61
C PHE A 117 -10.23 -14.89 19.02
N ASP A 118 -10.19 -14.50 17.74
CA ASP A 118 -11.34 -14.06 16.96
C ASP A 118 -11.33 -14.75 15.58
N PRO A 119 -11.93 -15.95 15.49
CA PRO A 119 -11.97 -16.70 14.23
C PRO A 119 -12.76 -15.99 13.13
N TYR A 120 -13.70 -15.13 13.49
CA TYR A 120 -14.47 -14.38 12.51
C TYR A 120 -13.59 -13.29 11.87
N ALA A 121 -12.88 -12.50 12.68
CA ALA A 121 -11.93 -11.51 12.19
C ALA A 121 -10.82 -12.16 11.33
N THR A 122 -10.28 -13.30 11.77
CA THR A 122 -9.28 -14.04 10.99
C THR A 122 -9.82 -14.54 9.65
N LYS A 123 -11.10 -14.96 9.57
CA LYS A 123 -11.74 -15.31 8.28
C LYS A 123 -11.88 -14.09 7.37
N VAL A 124 -12.32 -12.95 7.90
CA VAL A 124 -12.44 -11.70 7.14
C VAL A 124 -11.07 -11.26 6.61
N PHE A 125 -10.03 -11.34 7.44
CA PHE A 125 -8.65 -11.09 7.02
C PHE A 125 -8.21 -12.04 5.91
N LEU A 126 -8.53 -13.34 6.01
CA LEU A 126 -8.20 -14.32 4.99
C LEU A 126 -8.88 -14.00 3.64
N TYR A 127 -10.17 -13.63 3.65
CA TYR A 127 -10.87 -13.18 2.43
C TYR A 127 -10.23 -11.94 1.81
N ARG A 128 -9.85 -10.98 2.65
CA ARG A 128 -9.14 -9.78 2.22
C ARG A 128 -7.80 -10.11 1.58
N LEU A 129 -7.01 -10.97 2.24
CA LEU A 129 -5.71 -11.40 1.74
C LEU A 129 -5.84 -12.12 0.41
N PHE A 130 -6.86 -12.96 0.25
CA PHE A 130 -7.17 -13.62 -1.02
C PHE A 130 -7.52 -12.62 -2.12
N ALA A 131 -8.42 -11.66 -1.86
CA ALA A 131 -8.79 -10.62 -2.82
C ALA A 131 -7.57 -9.78 -3.27
N LEU A 132 -6.72 -9.39 -2.32
CA LEU A 132 -5.46 -8.68 -2.60
C LEU A 132 -4.48 -9.55 -3.40
N THR A 133 -4.41 -10.85 -3.12
CA THR A 133 -3.55 -11.79 -3.86
C THR A 133 -4.00 -11.95 -5.31
N VAL A 134 -5.30 -12.09 -5.55
CA VAL A 134 -5.88 -12.15 -6.90
C VAL A 134 -5.59 -10.86 -7.67
N PHE A 135 -5.80 -9.70 -7.03
CA PHE A 135 -5.50 -8.41 -7.65
C PHE A 135 -4.01 -8.28 -7.96
N PHE A 136 -3.13 -8.65 -7.03
CA PHE A 136 -1.68 -8.58 -7.23
C PHE A 136 -1.20 -9.52 -8.33
N ALA A 137 -1.75 -10.75 -8.40
CA ALA A 137 -1.49 -11.68 -9.49
C ALA A 137 -1.94 -11.13 -10.85
N GLY A 138 -3.11 -10.49 -10.89
CA GLY A 138 -3.61 -9.78 -12.07
C GLY A 138 -2.72 -8.61 -12.47
N ALA A 139 -2.32 -7.76 -11.52
CA ALA A 139 -1.41 -6.65 -11.74
C ALA A 139 -0.07 -7.15 -12.30
N TYR A 140 0.53 -8.16 -11.67
CA TYR A 140 1.80 -8.72 -12.10
C TYR A 140 1.71 -9.38 -13.48
N THR A 141 0.58 -9.99 -13.82
CA THR A 141 0.37 -10.64 -15.12
C THR A 141 0.13 -9.61 -16.23
N PHE A 142 -0.78 -8.66 -16.02
CA PHE A 142 -1.25 -7.77 -17.08
C PHE A 142 -0.49 -6.45 -17.19
N ILE A 143 0.27 -6.01 -16.18
CA ILE A 143 1.13 -4.81 -16.27
C ILE A 143 2.52 -5.23 -16.80
N ALA A 144 2.54 -5.72 -18.04
CA ALA A 144 3.69 -6.39 -18.63
C ALA A 144 4.49 -5.55 -19.65
N SER A 145 3.96 -4.40 -20.08
CA SER A 145 4.57 -3.59 -21.14
C SER A 145 4.92 -2.18 -20.68
N ARG A 146 5.93 -1.58 -21.33
CA ARG A 146 6.34 -0.19 -21.07
C ARG A 146 5.18 0.78 -21.22
N ARG A 147 4.35 0.61 -22.25
CA ARG A 147 3.17 1.45 -22.49
C ARG A 147 2.18 1.37 -21.32
N ARG A 148 1.92 0.17 -20.80
CA ARG A 148 1.01 -0.02 -19.64
C ARG A 148 1.61 0.63 -18.40
N LEU A 149 2.89 0.44 -18.11
CA LEU A 149 3.54 1.11 -16.98
C LEU A 149 3.47 2.64 -17.07
N GLU A 150 3.70 3.21 -18.25
CA GLU A 150 3.55 4.66 -18.47
C GLU A 150 2.08 5.11 -18.30
N LEU A 151 1.11 4.31 -18.73
CA LEU A 151 -0.32 4.56 -18.47
C LEU A 151 -0.61 4.60 -16.96
N PHE A 152 -0.16 3.60 -16.19
CA PHE A 152 -0.33 3.59 -14.73
C PHE A 152 0.34 4.81 -14.08
N SER A 153 1.55 5.18 -14.51
CA SER A 153 2.20 6.41 -14.02
C SER A 153 1.31 7.64 -14.17
N VAL A 154 0.76 7.87 -15.36
CA VAL A 154 -0.11 9.03 -15.62
C VAL A 154 -1.42 8.91 -14.83
N ALA A 155 -2.06 7.75 -14.84
CA ALA A 155 -3.34 7.53 -14.16
C ALA A 155 -3.24 7.76 -12.66
N LEU A 156 -2.19 7.23 -12.01
CA LEU A 156 -1.94 7.42 -10.58
C LEU A 156 -1.65 8.88 -10.24
N THR A 157 -0.88 9.59 -11.06
CA THR A 157 -0.57 11.00 -10.86
C THR A 157 -1.82 11.88 -10.98
N ILE A 158 -2.64 11.67 -12.02
CA ILE A 158 -3.90 12.41 -12.20
C ILE A 158 -4.83 12.11 -11.03
N PHE A 159 -5.02 10.83 -10.68
CA PHE A 159 -5.90 10.45 -9.58
C PHE A 159 -5.45 11.06 -8.25
N GLY A 160 -4.15 10.95 -7.92
CA GLY A 160 -3.58 11.54 -6.71
C GLY A 160 -3.77 13.07 -6.65
N GLY A 161 -3.52 13.78 -7.75
CA GLY A 161 -3.72 15.22 -7.84
C GLY A 161 -5.19 15.64 -7.65
N VAL A 162 -6.13 14.94 -8.29
CA VAL A 162 -7.58 15.21 -8.18
C VAL A 162 -8.08 14.96 -6.76
N ILE A 163 -7.71 13.82 -6.16
CA ILE A 163 -8.12 13.48 -4.79
C ILE A 163 -7.48 14.43 -3.77
N ALA A 164 -6.21 14.80 -3.94
CA ALA A 164 -5.54 15.80 -3.11
C ALA A 164 -6.26 17.15 -3.18
N PHE A 165 -6.55 17.63 -4.39
CA PHE A 165 -7.27 18.89 -4.59
C PHE A 165 -8.64 18.88 -3.91
N GLY A 166 -9.45 17.83 -4.16
CA GLY A 166 -10.76 17.69 -3.52
C GLY A 166 -10.67 17.66 -2.00
N ALA A 167 -9.68 16.96 -1.44
CA ALA A 167 -9.47 16.89 -0.01
C ALA A 167 -9.04 18.22 0.62
N ILE A 168 -8.20 19.00 -0.08
CA ILE A 168 -7.83 20.36 0.35
C ILE A 168 -9.06 21.26 0.40
N ILE A 169 -9.89 21.25 -0.65
CA ILE A 169 -11.14 22.03 -0.68
C ILE A 169 -12.08 21.60 0.44
N GLN A 170 -12.26 20.29 0.64
CA GLN A 170 -13.07 19.76 1.74
C GLN A 170 -12.56 20.26 3.09
N ARG A 171 -11.25 20.21 3.34
CA ARG A 171 -10.65 20.68 4.60
C ARG A 171 -10.90 22.17 4.85
N LEU A 172 -10.96 22.98 3.80
CA LEU A 172 -11.22 24.41 3.89
C LEU A 172 -12.72 24.73 4.03
N ALA A 173 -13.60 23.89 3.51
CA ALA A 173 -15.05 24.12 3.49
C ALA A 173 -15.79 23.52 4.70
N SER A 174 -15.53 22.23 5.02
CA SER A 174 -16.17 21.51 6.12
C SER A 174 -15.20 20.46 6.68
N PRO A 175 -14.53 20.75 7.81
CA PRO A 175 -13.51 19.86 8.37
C PRO A 175 -14.05 18.51 8.87
N ASP A 176 -15.32 18.43 9.24
CA ASP A 176 -15.86 17.33 10.06
C ASP A 176 -16.70 16.31 9.28
N ALA A 177 -16.99 16.57 8.00
CA ALA A 177 -17.83 15.71 7.17
C ALA A 177 -17.10 15.25 5.90
N ILE A 178 -17.13 13.94 5.64
CA ILE A 178 -16.65 13.39 4.37
C ILE A 178 -17.68 13.69 3.30
N TYR A 179 -17.22 14.31 2.21
CA TYR A 179 -18.07 14.81 1.11
C TYR A 179 -19.20 15.75 1.55
N GLY A 180 -19.12 16.33 2.76
CA GLY A 180 -20.17 17.17 3.33
C GLY A 180 -21.40 16.43 3.87
N VAL A 181 -21.39 15.09 3.89
CA VAL A 181 -22.56 14.28 4.27
C VAL A 181 -22.28 13.36 5.46
N SER A 182 -21.12 12.70 5.49
CA SER A 182 -20.82 11.68 6.50
C SER A 182 -19.98 12.26 7.64
N VAL A 183 -20.61 12.58 8.76
CA VAL A 183 -19.94 13.04 9.99
C VAL A 183 -19.32 11.85 10.71
N THR A 184 -18.10 12.01 11.23
CA THR A 184 -17.37 10.96 11.96
C THR A 184 -17.03 11.41 13.38
N PRO A 185 -17.93 11.24 14.38
CA PRO A 185 -17.78 11.83 15.71
C PRO A 185 -16.51 11.42 16.47
N ASN A 186 -15.96 10.24 16.18
CA ASN A 186 -14.81 9.66 16.86
C ASN A 186 -13.55 9.56 15.98
N ALA A 187 -13.51 10.25 14.85
CA ALA A 187 -12.37 10.24 13.93
C ALA A 187 -12.15 11.60 13.31
N ILE A 188 -10.93 11.87 12.85
CA ILE A 188 -10.60 13.09 12.12
C ILE A 188 -10.53 12.74 10.62
N PRO A 189 -11.57 13.07 9.84
CA PRO A 189 -11.61 12.72 8.43
C PRO A 189 -10.73 13.66 7.61
N PHE A 190 -10.26 13.17 6.46
CA PHE A 190 -9.58 14.01 5.47
C PHE A 190 -9.81 13.48 4.06
N GLY A 191 -10.33 14.34 3.19
CA GLY A 191 -10.79 13.93 1.87
C GLY A 191 -11.80 12.80 1.99
N SER A 192 -11.59 11.74 1.21
CA SER A 192 -12.46 10.58 1.24
C SER A 192 -12.23 9.66 2.44
N TYR A 193 -11.20 9.82 3.27
CA TYR A 193 -10.90 8.85 4.32
C TYR A 193 -11.46 9.28 5.68
N VAL A 194 -11.95 8.30 6.43
CA VAL A 194 -12.32 8.45 7.85
C VAL A 194 -11.11 8.77 8.72
N ASN A 195 -9.93 8.22 8.38
CA ASN A 195 -8.68 8.47 9.09
C ASN A 195 -7.73 9.32 8.23
N GLN A 196 -7.47 10.56 8.66
CA GLN A 196 -6.53 11.49 8.00
C GLN A 196 -5.10 10.93 7.82
N HIS A 197 -4.63 10.06 8.73
CA HIS A 197 -3.31 9.44 8.62
C HIS A 197 -3.25 8.46 7.44
N HIS A 198 -4.34 7.74 7.20
CA HIS A 198 -4.45 6.80 6.08
C HIS A 198 -4.60 7.51 4.73
N PHE A 199 -5.21 8.70 4.70
CA PHE A 199 -5.18 9.57 3.53
C PHE A 199 -3.76 10.05 3.21
N ALA A 200 -3.03 10.52 4.22
CA ALA A 200 -1.65 10.96 4.05
C ALA A 200 -0.76 9.85 3.49
N ALA A 201 -0.99 8.60 3.92
CA ALA A 201 -0.34 7.43 3.36
C ALA A 201 -0.62 7.28 1.84
N LEU A 202 -1.89 7.39 1.40
CA LEU A 202 -2.20 7.38 -0.04
C LEU A 202 -1.41 8.45 -0.81
N MET A 203 -1.37 9.68 -0.29
CA MET A 203 -0.65 10.78 -0.94
C MET A 203 0.86 10.53 -1.04
N VAL A 204 1.50 9.96 0.00
CA VAL A 204 2.91 9.55 -0.03
C VAL A 204 3.15 8.52 -1.15
N MET A 205 2.30 7.50 -1.26
CA MET A 205 2.43 6.49 -2.30
C MET A 205 2.35 7.07 -3.71
N LEU A 206 1.33 7.88 -3.98
CA LEU A 206 1.07 8.40 -5.33
C LEU A 206 2.05 9.52 -5.72
N SER A 207 2.62 10.23 -4.75
CA SER A 207 3.64 11.26 -4.98
C SER A 207 4.95 10.70 -5.50
N GLY A 208 5.35 9.49 -5.08
CA GLY A 208 6.61 8.88 -5.50
C GLY A 208 6.74 8.75 -7.03
N PRO A 209 5.83 8.02 -7.70
CA PRO A 209 5.78 7.93 -9.16
C PRO A 209 5.63 9.28 -9.86
N ALA A 210 4.86 10.22 -9.29
CA ALA A 210 4.68 11.56 -9.86
C ALA A 210 6.00 12.35 -9.87
N ILE A 211 6.68 12.39 -8.72
CA ILE A 211 7.92 13.17 -8.55
C ILE A 211 9.07 12.54 -9.33
N ALA A 212 9.25 11.23 -9.26
CA ALA A 212 10.35 10.63 -10.01
C ALA A 212 10.14 10.77 -11.53
N SER A 213 8.89 10.62 -12.01
CA SER A 213 8.59 10.63 -13.44
C SER A 213 8.56 12.02 -14.06
N PHE A 214 8.25 13.11 -13.32
CA PHE A 214 8.08 14.46 -13.91
C PHE A 214 9.31 14.89 -14.72
N VAL A 215 10.50 14.54 -14.23
CA VAL A 215 11.78 14.99 -14.80
C VAL A 215 12.02 14.40 -16.20
N SER A 216 11.46 13.22 -16.44
CA SER A 216 11.61 12.48 -17.69
C SER A 216 10.60 12.89 -18.77
N ARG A 217 9.62 13.76 -18.43
CA ARG A 217 8.57 14.21 -19.34
C ARG A 217 9.09 15.33 -20.25
N LYS A 218 9.00 15.10 -21.57
CA LYS A 218 9.45 16.06 -22.61
C LYS A 218 8.46 17.19 -22.86
N ARG A 219 7.15 16.89 -22.83
CA ARG A 219 6.09 17.89 -23.08
C ARG A 219 5.88 18.73 -21.82
N LEU A 220 5.94 20.05 -21.96
CA LEU A 220 5.79 21.00 -20.84
C LEU A 220 4.46 20.80 -20.09
N GLU A 221 3.36 20.66 -20.82
CA GLU A 221 2.02 20.44 -20.24
C GLU A 221 1.97 19.20 -19.34
N VAL A 222 2.54 18.08 -19.80
CA VAL A 222 2.59 16.83 -19.03
C VAL A 222 3.53 16.98 -17.83
N ARG A 223 4.64 17.71 -17.99
CA ARG A 223 5.58 18.00 -16.90
C ARG A 223 4.93 18.84 -15.82
N LEU A 224 4.19 19.88 -16.20
CA LEU A 224 3.43 20.75 -15.28
C LEU A 224 2.32 19.98 -14.57
N LEU A 225 1.59 19.11 -15.28
CA LEU A 225 0.57 18.26 -14.67
C LEU A 225 1.16 17.40 -13.54
N PHE A 226 2.33 16.79 -13.76
CA PHE A 226 3.00 15.96 -12.74
C PHE A 226 3.48 16.80 -11.56
N LEU A 227 4.05 17.99 -11.83
CA LEU A 227 4.54 18.89 -10.79
C LEU A 227 3.39 19.44 -9.93
N ILE A 228 2.31 19.90 -10.56
CA ILE A 228 1.12 20.43 -9.86
C ILE A 228 0.46 19.34 -9.03
N ALA A 229 0.28 18.13 -9.58
CA ALA A 229 -0.26 17.01 -8.82
C ALA A 229 0.61 16.67 -7.61
N ALA A 230 1.94 16.63 -7.78
CA ALA A 230 2.87 16.39 -6.66
C ALA A 230 2.81 17.48 -5.59
N ALA A 231 2.71 18.76 -5.99
CA ALA A 231 2.57 19.87 -5.06
C ALA A 231 1.26 19.80 -4.27
N LEU A 232 0.14 19.48 -4.94
CA LEU A 232 -1.15 19.29 -4.27
C LEU A 232 -1.11 18.13 -3.28
N MET A 233 -0.52 16.99 -3.65
CA MET A 233 -0.36 15.86 -2.73
C MET A 233 0.53 16.21 -1.53
N ALA A 234 1.62 16.97 -1.73
CA ALA A 234 2.48 17.46 -0.65
C ALA A 234 1.72 18.35 0.34
N VAL A 235 0.96 19.32 -0.18
CA VAL A 235 0.13 20.23 0.64
C VAL A 235 -0.93 19.43 1.39
N ALA A 236 -1.57 18.46 0.73
CA ALA A 236 -2.57 17.62 1.38
C ALA A 236 -1.98 16.81 2.55
N VAL A 237 -0.77 16.23 2.40
CA VAL A 237 -0.06 15.54 3.51
C VAL A 237 0.18 16.47 4.70
N LEU A 238 0.54 17.73 4.46
CA LEU A 238 0.73 18.70 5.55
C LEU A 238 -0.58 19.02 6.25
N LEU A 239 -1.65 19.24 5.49
CA LEU A 239 -2.96 19.58 6.03
C LEU A 239 -3.62 18.43 6.80
N THR A 240 -3.21 17.18 6.57
CA THR A 240 -3.69 16.06 7.40
C THR A 240 -3.08 16.05 8.80
N GLY A 241 -2.07 16.87 9.09
CA GLY A 241 -1.35 16.85 10.37
C GLY A 241 -0.68 15.51 10.72
N SER A 242 -0.45 14.63 9.74
CA SER A 242 0.05 13.27 10.01
C SER A 242 1.57 13.25 10.09
N ARG A 243 2.13 13.05 11.29
CA ARG A 243 3.59 12.96 11.51
C ARG A 243 4.20 11.80 10.72
N GLY A 244 3.55 10.63 10.77
CA GLY A 244 3.94 9.47 9.97
C GLY A 244 3.83 9.74 8.46
N GLY A 245 2.85 10.53 8.04
CA GLY A 245 2.70 10.99 6.66
C GLY A 245 3.85 11.89 6.21
N VAL A 246 4.20 12.90 7.01
CA VAL A 246 5.32 13.81 6.75
C VAL A 246 6.65 13.06 6.71
N LEU A 247 6.94 12.23 7.72
CA LEU A 247 8.16 11.43 7.76
C LEU A 247 8.22 10.45 6.58
N GLY A 248 7.10 9.79 6.26
CA GLY A 248 7.01 8.92 5.08
C GLY A 248 7.26 9.67 3.77
N TYR A 249 6.74 10.89 3.63
CA TYR A 249 6.99 11.76 2.48
C TYR A 249 8.47 12.15 2.38
N LEU A 250 9.09 12.55 3.48
CA LEU A 250 10.51 12.88 3.53
C LEU A 250 11.39 11.66 3.19
N THR A 251 11.05 10.47 3.68
CA THR A 251 11.72 9.22 3.30
C THR A 251 11.57 8.93 1.81
N MET A 252 10.37 9.10 1.24
CA MET A 252 10.15 8.96 -0.19
C MET A 252 11.04 9.94 -0.99
N LEU A 253 11.11 11.22 -0.60
CA LEU A 253 11.99 12.20 -1.25
C LEU A 253 13.47 11.83 -1.13
N ALA A 254 13.90 11.38 0.05
CA ALA A 254 15.28 10.95 0.29
C ALA A 254 15.64 9.75 -0.59
N VAL A 255 14.75 8.76 -0.73
CA VAL A 255 14.97 7.61 -1.63
C VAL A 255 15.07 8.08 -3.09
N ILE A 256 14.19 8.97 -3.56
CA ILE A 256 14.29 9.54 -4.92
C ILE A 256 15.64 10.24 -5.11
N GLY A 257 16.08 11.05 -4.14
CA GLY A 257 17.35 11.75 -4.18
C GLY A 257 18.56 10.81 -4.22
N LEU A 258 18.58 9.78 -3.36
CA LEU A 258 19.64 8.77 -3.28
C LEU A 258 19.80 8.00 -4.60
N PHE A 259 18.70 7.61 -5.24
CA PHE A 259 18.76 6.88 -6.51
C PHE A 259 19.05 7.78 -7.71
N SER A 260 18.72 9.07 -7.63
CA SER A 260 19.09 10.04 -8.67
C SER A 260 20.62 10.25 -8.68
N PHE A 261 21.26 10.37 -7.51
CA PHE A 261 22.70 10.59 -7.38
C PHE A 261 23.58 9.33 -7.24
N GLY A 262 23.01 8.19 -6.87
CA GLY A 262 23.74 6.95 -6.57
C GLY A 262 24.45 6.30 -7.77
N ALA A 263 25.32 5.30 -7.48
CA ALA A 263 26.37 4.74 -8.33
C ALA A 263 25.99 4.24 -9.76
N GLY A 264 24.70 4.17 -10.11
CA GLY A 264 24.22 3.95 -11.50
C GLY A 264 24.17 5.22 -12.37
N SER A 265 24.34 6.40 -11.76
CA SER A 265 24.14 7.73 -12.36
C SER A 265 25.25 8.18 -13.32
N LYS A 266 26.35 7.41 -13.47
CA LYS A 266 27.48 7.76 -14.35
C LYS A 266 27.10 7.96 -15.83
N ARG A 267 25.89 7.58 -16.26
CA ARG A 267 25.37 7.77 -17.63
C ARG A 267 24.00 8.44 -17.71
N LEU A 268 23.43 8.90 -16.59
CA LEU A 268 22.18 9.66 -16.60
C LEU A 268 22.44 11.10 -17.04
N ASN A 269 21.43 11.77 -17.61
CA ASN A 269 21.54 13.21 -17.84
C ASN A 269 21.66 13.90 -16.46
N LYS A 270 22.87 14.37 -16.13
CA LYS A 270 23.19 14.98 -14.83
C LYS A 270 22.21 16.10 -14.47
N GLU A 271 21.72 16.83 -15.48
CA GLU A 271 20.74 17.89 -15.33
C GLU A 271 19.40 17.36 -14.80
N SER A 272 18.92 16.22 -15.32
CA SER A 272 17.69 15.57 -14.87
C SER A 272 17.80 15.10 -13.42
N SER A 273 18.90 14.43 -13.07
CA SER A 273 19.17 14.01 -11.68
C SER A 273 19.24 15.20 -10.71
N LEU A 274 19.87 16.30 -11.13
CA LEU A 274 19.98 17.50 -10.32
C LEU A 274 18.60 18.13 -10.09
N ILE A 275 17.77 18.23 -11.13
CA ILE A 275 16.42 18.78 -11.04
C ILE A 275 15.53 17.97 -10.08
N SER A 276 15.56 16.62 -10.12
CA SER A 276 14.78 15.81 -9.17
C SER A 276 15.18 16.09 -7.73
N VAL A 277 16.47 16.29 -7.47
CA VAL A 277 16.92 16.54 -6.11
C VAL A 277 16.65 17.96 -5.66
N ILE A 278 16.83 18.97 -6.53
CA ILE A 278 16.42 20.33 -6.23
C ILE A 278 14.92 20.37 -5.89
N VAL A 279 14.08 19.73 -6.69
CA VAL A 279 12.64 19.63 -6.41
C VAL A 279 12.39 18.88 -5.10
N SER A 280 13.14 17.82 -4.81
CA SER A 280 12.99 17.07 -3.55
C SER A 280 13.40 17.90 -2.33
N ILE A 281 14.54 18.59 -2.39
CA ILE A 281 15.01 19.49 -1.34
C ILE A 281 14.03 20.64 -1.16
N PHE A 282 13.55 21.22 -2.25
CA PHE A 282 12.57 22.31 -2.22
C PHE A 282 11.25 21.88 -1.58
N LEU A 283 10.70 20.72 -1.98
CA LEU A 283 9.50 20.16 -1.35
C LEU A 283 9.74 19.83 0.13
N ALA A 284 10.89 19.26 0.48
CA ALA A 284 11.24 18.99 1.87
C ALA A 284 11.33 20.29 2.69
N ALA A 285 11.96 21.35 2.14
CA ALA A 285 12.07 22.65 2.77
C ALA A 285 10.69 23.31 2.93
N ILE A 286 9.80 23.21 1.94
CA ILE A 286 8.41 23.67 2.05
C ILE A 286 7.69 22.91 3.16
N ILE A 287 7.82 21.58 3.20
CA ILE A 287 7.16 20.75 4.21
C ILE A 287 7.62 21.14 5.61
N ILE A 288 8.93 21.29 5.81
CA ILE A 288 9.51 21.68 7.10
C ILE A 288 9.11 23.11 7.45
N GLY A 289 9.23 24.05 6.50
CA GLY A 289 8.90 25.46 6.70
C GLY A 289 7.42 25.68 7.03
N LEU A 290 6.51 25.02 6.30
CA LEU A 290 5.08 25.05 6.59
C LEU A 290 4.74 24.37 7.91
N ALA A 291 5.39 23.24 8.25
CA ALA A 291 5.19 22.59 9.54
C ALA A 291 5.60 23.49 10.71
N VAL A 292 6.69 24.24 10.58
CA VAL A 292 7.14 25.23 11.58
C VAL A 292 6.18 26.42 11.61
N PHE A 293 5.83 26.99 10.45
CA PHE A 293 4.98 28.18 10.34
C PHE A 293 3.54 27.94 10.84
N LEU A 294 2.92 26.82 10.45
CA LEU A 294 1.56 26.44 10.86
C LEU A 294 1.52 25.86 12.29
N GLY A 295 2.67 25.55 12.86
CA GLY A 295 2.80 24.74 14.07
C GLY A 295 3.30 25.46 15.33
N GLY A 296 3.67 26.74 15.21
CA GLY A 296 4.42 27.53 16.21
C GLY A 296 3.93 27.46 17.65
N ASP A 297 2.63 27.53 17.92
CA ASP A 297 2.18 27.71 19.32
C ASP A 297 1.47 26.51 19.95
N ALA A 298 1.11 25.46 19.20
CA ALA A 298 0.32 24.37 19.77
C ALA A 298 0.53 23.01 19.10
N SER A 299 0.67 22.96 17.78
CA SER A 299 0.76 21.71 17.01
C SER A 299 2.15 21.06 17.08
N VAL A 300 3.22 21.88 17.05
CA VAL A 300 4.61 21.40 17.05
C VAL A 300 5.10 21.08 18.46
N LEU A 301 4.65 21.81 19.49
CA LEU A 301 4.94 21.49 20.89
C LEU A 301 4.20 20.24 21.38
N ARG A 302 2.94 20.02 20.94
CA ARG A 302 2.27 18.71 21.05
C ARG A 302 2.98 17.64 20.18
N GLY A 303 3.61 18.08 19.09
CA GLY A 303 4.50 17.33 18.19
C GLY A 303 5.72 16.69 18.85
N LEU A 304 6.26 17.35 19.89
CA LEU A 304 7.47 16.96 20.62
C LEU A 304 7.18 16.20 21.93
N GLY A 305 5.91 15.93 22.25
CA GLY A 305 5.51 15.22 23.47
C GLY A 305 5.63 16.05 24.76
N ILE A 306 5.76 17.38 24.65
CA ILE A 306 5.98 18.27 25.80
C ILE A 306 4.65 18.74 26.42
N ASN A 307 3.54 18.68 25.67
CA ASN A 307 2.20 18.99 26.17
C ASN A 307 1.26 17.79 26.01
N SER A 308 1.32 16.86 26.96
CA SER A 308 0.36 15.77 27.17
C SER A 308 -0.88 16.33 27.86
N GLY A 309 -1.84 16.82 27.08
CA GLY A 309 -3.19 17.06 27.61
C GLY A 309 -3.86 15.72 27.93
N GLU A 310 -4.51 15.61 29.09
CA GLU A 310 -5.16 14.40 29.64
C GLU A 310 -6.26 13.78 28.75
N GLY A 311 -6.56 14.35 27.57
CA GLY A 311 -7.58 13.86 26.63
C GLY A 311 -7.08 13.42 25.25
N ASP A 312 -5.77 13.42 24.98
CA ASP A 312 -5.26 13.13 23.62
C ASP A 312 -5.03 11.62 23.38
N PHE A 313 -5.92 11.01 22.60
CA PHE A 313 -5.84 9.59 22.17
C PHE A 313 -4.50 9.20 21.55
N THR A 314 -3.80 10.16 20.92
CA THR A 314 -2.51 9.90 20.29
C THR A 314 -1.35 9.78 21.28
N SER A 315 -1.49 10.28 22.52
CA SER A 315 -0.51 10.14 23.60
C SER A 315 -0.47 8.73 24.23
N GLY A 316 -1.48 7.88 23.95
CA GLY A 316 -1.61 6.51 24.47
C GLY A 316 -0.84 5.43 23.71
N ARG A 317 -0.12 5.76 22.63
CA ARG A 317 0.53 4.75 21.76
C ARG A 317 1.63 3.97 22.46
N LEU A 318 2.41 4.60 23.34
CA LEU A 318 3.42 3.89 24.14
C LEU A 318 2.78 2.81 25.01
N TYR A 319 1.62 3.10 25.61
CA TYR A 319 0.86 2.10 26.32
C TYR A 319 0.42 0.97 25.38
N PHE A 320 -0.19 1.29 24.23
CA PHE A 320 -0.59 0.27 23.26
C PHE A 320 0.58 -0.64 22.87
N TRP A 321 1.76 -0.07 22.63
CA TRP A 321 2.96 -0.81 22.24
C TRP A 321 3.49 -1.69 23.37
N SER A 322 3.55 -1.18 24.60
CA SER A 322 3.95 -1.99 25.75
C SER A 322 2.99 -3.15 26.02
N THR A 323 1.68 -2.93 25.88
CA THR A 323 0.67 -3.99 25.99
C THR A 323 0.79 -4.98 24.83
N ALA A 324 1.02 -4.52 23.60
CA ALA A 324 1.30 -5.35 22.44
C ALA A 324 2.55 -6.23 22.63
N ILE A 325 3.59 -5.75 23.32
CA ILE A 325 4.75 -6.57 23.67
C ILE A 325 4.35 -7.67 24.66
N ARG A 326 3.54 -7.37 25.68
CA ARG A 326 3.07 -8.37 26.66
C ARG A 326 2.23 -9.47 26.01
N ILE A 327 1.32 -9.10 25.10
CA ILE A 327 0.51 -10.06 24.34
C ILE A 327 1.41 -10.95 23.49
N PHE A 328 2.38 -10.37 22.76
CA PHE A 328 3.34 -11.15 21.97
C PHE A 328 4.14 -12.15 22.83
N LEU A 329 4.62 -11.72 24.01
CA LEU A 329 5.36 -12.60 24.92
C LEU A 329 4.50 -13.77 25.44
N ALA A 330 3.17 -13.59 25.54
CA ALA A 330 2.24 -14.66 25.89
C ALA A 330 1.94 -15.61 24.72
N TYR A 331 1.93 -15.11 23.47
CA TYR A 331 1.60 -15.88 22.27
C TYR A 331 2.64 -15.73 21.14
N PRO A 332 3.91 -16.11 21.35
CA PRO A 332 5.01 -15.68 20.48
C PRO A 332 5.08 -16.39 19.13
N LEU A 333 4.60 -17.63 19.02
CA LEU A 333 4.83 -18.45 17.81
C LEU A 333 3.90 -18.08 16.66
N LEU A 334 2.59 -18.26 16.89
CA LEU A 334 1.54 -18.07 15.88
C LEU A 334 0.70 -16.80 16.13
N GLY A 335 0.99 -16.05 17.20
CA GLY A 335 0.18 -14.90 17.59
C GLY A 335 -1.19 -15.29 18.13
N VAL A 336 -2.04 -14.27 18.30
CA VAL A 336 -3.42 -14.41 18.79
C VAL A 336 -4.45 -14.66 17.69
N GLY A 337 -4.04 -14.62 16.42
CA GLY A 337 -4.92 -14.69 15.25
C GLY A 337 -4.90 -13.40 14.44
N MET A 338 -4.92 -13.51 13.11
CA MET A 338 -5.00 -12.32 12.25
C MET A 338 -6.25 -11.50 12.55
N ASP A 339 -6.07 -10.19 12.73
CA ASP A 339 -7.09 -9.21 13.16
C ASP A 339 -7.72 -9.47 14.54
N ALA A 340 -7.17 -10.39 15.34
CA ALA A 340 -7.69 -10.70 16.68
C ALA A 340 -7.09 -9.82 17.80
N PHE A 341 -6.18 -8.91 17.47
CA PHE A 341 -5.52 -8.03 18.44
C PHE A 341 -6.48 -7.30 19.37
N GLY A 342 -7.58 -6.74 18.88
CA GLY A 342 -8.53 -5.99 19.72
C GLY A 342 -9.13 -6.84 20.84
N VAL A 343 -9.40 -8.12 20.57
CA VAL A 343 -9.89 -9.09 21.57
C VAL A 343 -8.79 -9.49 22.53
N ALA A 344 -7.57 -9.73 22.04
CA ALA A 344 -6.44 -10.03 22.91
C ALA A 344 -6.09 -8.84 23.83
N PHE A 345 -6.18 -7.62 23.31
CA PHE A 345 -5.83 -6.40 24.02
C PHE A 345 -6.66 -6.22 25.28
N THR A 346 -7.97 -6.51 25.25
CA THR A 346 -8.84 -6.35 26.42
C THR A 346 -8.42 -7.19 27.63
N ALA A 347 -7.76 -8.33 27.41
CA ALA A 347 -7.28 -9.16 28.51
C ALA A 347 -6.00 -8.62 29.18
N PHE A 348 -5.28 -7.71 28.52
CA PHE A 348 -4.02 -7.14 28.98
C PHE A 348 -4.13 -5.63 29.28
N ASP A 349 -5.25 -4.99 28.92
CA ASP A 349 -5.50 -3.59 29.23
C ASP A 349 -5.85 -3.42 30.71
N THR A 350 -5.12 -2.53 31.36
CA THR A 350 -5.24 -2.19 32.78
C THR A 350 -5.88 -0.82 32.97
N ARG A 351 -6.33 -0.16 31.90
CA ARG A 351 -7.04 1.11 31.96
C ARG A 351 -8.53 0.89 32.21
N ASN A 352 -9.25 1.98 32.43
CA ASN A 352 -10.67 2.01 32.79
C ASN A 352 -11.63 1.45 31.71
N GLY A 353 -11.15 1.02 30.54
CA GLY A 353 -11.96 0.39 29.50
C GLY A 353 -12.93 1.33 28.79
N PHE A 354 -12.85 2.66 28.97
CA PHE A 354 -13.75 3.62 28.31
C PHE A 354 -13.64 3.61 26.77
N TYR A 355 -12.52 3.10 26.25
CA TYR A 355 -12.27 3.08 24.82
C TYR A 355 -11.74 1.72 24.38
N ARG A 356 -12.31 1.22 23.29
CA ARG A 356 -11.90 -0.03 22.70
C ARG A 356 -10.74 0.21 21.73
N VAL A 357 -9.63 -0.49 21.95
CA VAL A 357 -8.43 -0.42 21.11
C VAL A 357 -8.48 -1.58 20.12
N GLU A 358 -8.73 -1.27 18.85
CA GLU A 358 -8.80 -2.31 17.82
C GLU A 358 -7.44 -2.65 17.22
N GLN A 359 -6.46 -1.75 17.31
CA GLN A 359 -5.19 -1.84 16.58
C GLN A 359 -4.03 -1.25 17.40
N ALA A 360 -2.81 -1.76 17.17
CA ALA A 360 -1.61 -1.33 17.85
C ALA A 360 -1.08 0.06 17.41
N HIS A 361 -1.64 0.66 16.35
CA HIS A 361 -1.10 1.90 15.73
C HIS A 361 0.37 1.77 15.31
N ASN A 362 0.75 0.56 14.89
CA ASN A 362 2.05 0.19 14.35
C ASN A 362 1.88 -1.17 13.66
N ASP A 363 1.95 -1.23 12.32
CA ASP A 363 1.68 -2.47 11.57
C ASP A 363 2.68 -3.59 11.91
N TYR A 364 3.88 -3.26 12.35
CA TYR A 364 4.90 -4.25 12.73
C TYR A 364 4.55 -4.92 14.06
N LEU A 365 4.23 -4.14 15.08
CA LEU A 365 3.75 -4.67 16.37
C LEU A 365 2.42 -5.37 16.20
N GLN A 366 1.55 -4.87 15.32
CA GLN A 366 0.30 -5.51 14.99
C GLN A 366 0.52 -6.89 14.38
N MET A 367 1.35 -7.03 13.34
CA MET A 367 1.66 -8.35 12.75
C MET A 367 2.35 -9.27 13.76
N MET A 368 3.25 -8.73 14.59
CA MET A 368 3.89 -9.48 15.66
C MET A 368 2.87 -10.12 16.61
N ASN A 369 1.78 -9.42 16.92
CA ASN A 369 0.73 -9.95 17.78
C ASN A 369 -0.22 -10.89 17.04
N ASP A 370 -0.64 -10.50 15.84
CA ASP A 370 -1.61 -11.23 15.05
C ASP A 370 -1.06 -12.58 14.56
N GLY A 371 0.19 -12.62 14.10
CA GLY A 371 0.82 -13.79 13.48
C GLY A 371 2.04 -14.34 14.22
N GLY A 372 2.47 -13.72 15.32
CA GLY A 372 3.67 -14.13 16.05
C GLY A 372 4.95 -14.01 15.22
N ILE A 373 5.96 -14.79 15.60
CA ILE A 373 7.22 -14.95 14.88
C ILE A 373 6.96 -15.43 13.45
N ALA A 374 5.99 -16.34 13.24
CA ALA A 374 5.65 -16.81 11.90
C ALA A 374 5.20 -15.67 10.98
N GLY A 375 4.29 -14.81 11.45
CA GLY A 375 3.83 -13.62 10.72
C GLY A 375 4.95 -12.62 10.43
N ILE A 376 5.81 -12.35 11.41
CA ILE A 376 7.00 -11.49 11.26
C ILE A 376 7.90 -12.03 10.14
N ILE A 377 8.29 -13.31 10.19
CA ILE A 377 9.18 -13.92 9.20
C ILE A 377 8.59 -13.75 7.79
N LEU A 378 7.29 -13.97 7.62
CA LEU A 378 6.62 -13.84 6.33
C LEU A 378 6.59 -12.38 5.82
N ILE A 379 6.29 -11.40 6.67
CA ILE A 379 6.37 -9.98 6.28
C ILE A 379 7.81 -9.61 5.91
N PHE A 380 8.79 -9.94 6.74
CA PHE A 380 10.19 -9.60 6.47
C PHE A 380 10.72 -10.32 5.23
N ALA A 381 10.29 -11.55 4.96
CA ALA A 381 10.60 -12.25 3.71
C ALA A 381 9.99 -11.53 2.50
N PHE A 382 8.74 -11.07 2.59
CA PHE A 382 8.12 -10.26 1.53
C PHE A 382 8.90 -8.96 1.29
N LEU A 383 9.22 -8.23 2.35
CA LEU A 383 9.98 -6.98 2.27
C LEU A 383 11.36 -7.23 1.67
N PHE A 384 12.11 -8.21 2.17
CA PHE A 384 13.43 -8.57 1.63
C PHE A 384 13.38 -8.85 0.13
N LEU A 385 12.42 -9.68 -0.31
CA LEU A 385 12.23 -9.97 -1.73
C LEU A 385 11.84 -8.71 -2.51
N PHE A 386 10.93 -7.89 -1.98
CA PHE A 386 10.53 -6.63 -2.61
C PHE A 386 11.71 -5.68 -2.81
N PHE A 387 12.52 -5.46 -1.78
CA PHE A 387 13.72 -4.60 -1.85
C PHE A 387 14.74 -5.16 -2.83
N ARG A 388 15.04 -6.47 -2.76
CA ARG A 388 15.98 -7.15 -3.65
C ARG A 388 15.55 -7.04 -5.11
N GLU A 389 14.29 -7.37 -5.40
CA GLU A 389 13.75 -7.33 -6.75
C GLU A 389 13.67 -5.89 -7.28
N SER A 390 13.20 -4.93 -6.48
CA SER A 390 13.16 -3.52 -6.88
C SER A 390 14.55 -2.99 -7.21
N TRP A 391 15.55 -3.28 -6.37
CA TRP A 391 16.93 -2.87 -6.59
C TRP A 391 17.49 -3.44 -7.89
N ARG A 392 17.30 -4.75 -8.12
CA ARG A 392 17.68 -5.42 -9.36
C ARG A 392 17.05 -4.76 -10.58
N ARG A 393 15.73 -4.53 -10.53
CA ARG A 393 14.96 -3.98 -11.65
C ARG A 393 15.30 -2.52 -11.95
N ILE A 394 15.52 -1.70 -10.93
CA ILE A 394 15.94 -0.30 -11.11
C ILE A 394 17.26 -0.25 -11.88
N ASN A 395 18.25 -1.05 -11.47
CA ASN A 395 19.58 -1.14 -12.10
C ASN A 395 19.55 -1.67 -13.54
N GLU A 396 18.66 -2.62 -13.86
CA GLU A 396 18.46 -3.10 -15.23
C GLU A 396 17.92 -2.00 -16.14
N THR A 397 16.97 -1.19 -15.66
CA THR A 397 16.29 -0.17 -16.48
C THR A 397 17.09 1.08 -16.77
N THR A 398 18.13 1.36 -16.00
CA THR A 398 19.06 2.47 -16.28
C THR A 398 19.58 2.40 -17.73
N LYS A 399 19.67 1.20 -18.30
CA LYS A 399 20.18 0.94 -19.66
C LYS A 399 19.10 0.97 -20.75
N ILE A 400 17.81 0.97 -20.39
CA ILE A 400 16.70 0.75 -21.34
C ILE A 400 15.91 2.04 -21.58
N SER A 401 15.48 2.72 -20.52
CA SER A 401 14.61 3.89 -20.65
C SER A 401 14.62 4.73 -19.37
N GLN A 402 14.88 6.04 -19.53
CA GLN A 402 14.85 6.99 -18.42
C GLN A 402 13.47 7.07 -17.74
N ASN A 403 12.38 7.17 -18.52
CA ASN A 403 11.02 7.27 -17.99
C ASN A 403 10.69 6.09 -17.08
N LEU A 404 11.05 4.90 -17.55
CA LEU A 404 10.76 3.66 -16.85
C LEU A 404 11.64 3.49 -15.60
N HIS A 405 12.92 3.84 -15.70
CA HIS A 405 13.84 3.84 -14.55
C HIS A 405 13.32 4.77 -13.45
N ASN A 406 12.94 6.00 -13.81
CA ASN A 406 12.37 6.97 -12.90
C ASN A 406 11.05 6.48 -12.29
N LEU A 407 10.14 5.90 -13.09
CA LEU A 407 8.90 5.34 -12.56
C LEU A 407 9.15 4.27 -11.50
N ARG A 408 10.10 3.37 -11.73
CA ARG A 408 10.46 2.31 -10.77
C ARG A 408 11.02 2.88 -9.48
N ILE A 409 11.91 3.89 -9.57
CA ILE A 409 12.41 4.62 -8.39
C ILE A 409 11.24 5.26 -7.64
N GLY A 410 10.32 5.92 -8.33
CA GLY A 410 9.17 6.56 -7.71
C GLY A 410 8.24 5.58 -7.00
N ALA A 411 7.93 4.45 -7.63
CA ALA A 411 7.11 3.39 -7.03
C ALA A 411 7.79 2.78 -5.80
N PHE A 412 9.10 2.48 -5.90
CA PHE A 412 9.90 1.99 -4.78
C PHE A 412 9.98 2.99 -3.62
N ALA A 413 10.16 4.28 -3.92
CA ALA A 413 10.21 5.35 -2.95
C ALA A 413 8.86 5.55 -2.23
N GLY A 414 7.74 5.50 -2.98
CA GLY A 414 6.39 5.57 -2.42
C GLY A 414 6.11 4.44 -1.44
N CYS A 415 6.45 3.19 -1.81
CA CYS A 415 6.37 2.05 -0.89
C CYS A 415 7.27 2.24 0.34
N SER A 416 8.51 2.70 0.16
CA SER A 416 9.45 2.93 1.28
C SER A 416 8.92 3.96 2.27
N GLY A 417 8.30 5.04 1.78
CA GLY A 417 7.66 6.05 2.63
C GLY A 417 6.51 5.48 3.47
N ILE A 418 5.70 4.58 2.90
CA ILE A 418 4.64 3.90 3.66
C ILE A 418 5.18 2.95 4.70
N LEU A 419 6.22 2.18 4.38
CA LEU A 419 6.84 1.29 5.35
C LEU A 419 7.31 2.09 6.58
N LEU A 420 7.91 3.27 6.37
CA LEU A 420 8.23 4.16 7.50
C LEU A 420 6.98 4.66 8.23
N HIS A 421 5.96 5.13 7.51
CA HIS A 421 4.70 5.57 8.13
C HIS A 421 4.07 4.46 9.00
N SER A 422 4.17 3.21 8.57
CA SER A 422 3.60 2.03 9.24
C SER A 422 4.23 1.72 10.60
N PHE A 423 5.33 2.38 10.99
CA PHE A 423 5.82 2.38 12.38
C PHE A 423 4.96 3.21 13.33
N PHE A 424 4.26 4.21 12.79
CA PHE A 424 3.48 5.17 13.56
C PHE A 424 1.97 5.02 13.32
N ASP A 425 1.54 4.16 12.42
CA ASP A 425 0.12 3.86 12.21
C ASP A 425 -0.08 2.55 11.45
N PHE A 426 -1.31 2.24 11.05
CA PHE A 426 -1.66 1.04 10.26
C PHE A 426 -2.24 1.33 8.87
N PRO A 427 -1.57 2.13 8.01
CA PRO A 427 -2.17 2.62 6.77
C PRO A 427 -2.52 1.50 5.78
N LEU A 428 -1.79 0.38 5.80
CA LEU A 428 -2.00 -0.75 4.89
C LEU A 428 -3.22 -1.61 5.28
N ARG A 429 -3.77 -1.39 6.48
CA ARG A 429 -5.06 -1.98 6.87
C ARG A 429 -6.25 -1.26 6.25
N THR A 430 -6.07 -0.14 5.57
CA THR A 430 -7.10 0.37 4.65
C THR A 430 -7.04 -0.36 3.32
N TRP A 431 -8.19 -0.81 2.81
CA TRP A 431 -8.23 -1.65 1.62
C TRP A 431 -7.64 -0.93 0.41
N SER A 432 -8.12 0.28 0.10
CA SER A 432 -7.59 1.08 -1.03
C SER A 432 -6.06 1.22 -0.98
N ASN A 433 -5.50 1.51 0.20
CA ASN A 433 -4.06 1.66 0.39
C ASN A 433 -3.30 0.36 0.11
N ALA A 434 -3.82 -0.79 0.54
CA ALA A 434 -3.22 -2.10 0.24
C ALA A 434 -3.21 -2.39 -1.27
N TYR A 435 -4.29 -2.06 -1.99
CA TYR A 435 -4.34 -2.20 -3.45
C TYR A 435 -3.30 -1.30 -4.15
N PHE A 436 -3.21 -0.03 -3.76
CA PHE A 436 -2.19 0.88 -4.31
C PHE A 436 -0.77 0.43 -3.97
N PHE A 437 -0.53 -0.06 -2.76
CA PHE A 437 0.78 -0.60 -2.37
C PHE A 437 1.19 -1.77 -3.27
N LEU A 438 0.32 -2.76 -3.48
CA LEU A 438 0.61 -3.92 -4.35
C LEU A 438 0.76 -3.53 -5.82
N LEU A 439 0.04 -2.50 -6.26
CA LEU A 439 0.22 -1.91 -7.58
C LEU A 439 1.61 -1.27 -7.72
N LEU A 440 2.05 -0.47 -6.74
CA LEU A 440 3.41 0.10 -6.75
C LEU A 440 4.51 -0.97 -6.64
N VAL A 441 4.30 -2.02 -5.84
CA VAL A 441 5.18 -3.19 -5.80
C VAL A 441 5.31 -3.81 -7.19
N THR A 442 4.19 -3.92 -7.92
CA THR A 442 4.20 -4.39 -9.32
C THR A 442 5.00 -3.45 -10.22
N LEU A 443 4.75 -2.14 -10.17
CA LEU A 443 5.47 -1.17 -10.99
C LEU A 443 7.00 -1.20 -10.74
N ALA A 444 7.41 -1.40 -9.48
CA ALA A 444 8.81 -1.44 -9.08
C ALA A 444 9.52 -2.75 -9.48
N THR A 445 8.83 -3.90 -9.40
CA THR A 445 9.47 -5.22 -9.49
C THR A 445 9.18 -6.01 -10.77
N ARG A 446 8.17 -5.61 -11.54
CA ARG A 446 7.77 -6.35 -12.74
C ARG A 446 8.80 -6.20 -13.86
N GLN A 447 9.30 -7.32 -14.34
CA GLN A 447 10.13 -7.39 -15.55
C GLN A 447 9.32 -6.93 -16.77
N ILE A 448 9.96 -6.24 -17.71
CA ILE A 448 9.28 -5.79 -18.95
C ILE A 448 9.93 -6.50 -20.11
N TYR A 449 9.11 -6.94 -21.04
CA TYR A 449 9.55 -7.51 -22.30
C TYR A 449 10.15 -6.39 -23.16
N THR A 450 11.47 -6.39 -23.33
CA THR A 450 12.09 -5.68 -24.46
C THR A 450 12.07 -6.66 -25.61
N ALA A 451 11.33 -6.36 -26.69
CA ALA A 451 11.48 -7.13 -27.93
C ALA A 451 12.98 -7.10 -28.29
N SER A 452 13.62 -8.26 -28.18
CA SER A 452 14.96 -8.45 -28.71
C SER A 452 14.84 -8.16 -30.21
N SER A 453 15.58 -7.16 -30.69
CA SER A 453 15.87 -7.03 -32.10
C SER A 453 16.54 -8.34 -32.51
N ASN A 454 15.80 -9.15 -33.28
CA ASN A 454 16.33 -10.34 -33.91
C ASN A 454 17.34 -9.87 -34.98
N THR A 455 18.57 -9.63 -34.57
CA THR A 455 19.72 -9.37 -35.46
C THR A 455 20.76 -10.44 -35.20
N SER A 456 20.54 -11.64 -35.75
CA SER A 456 21.59 -12.52 -36.26
C SER A 456 20.95 -13.71 -36.98
N GLY A 457 21.33 -13.92 -38.25
CA GLY A 457 20.95 -15.14 -38.98
C GLY A 457 20.62 -15.02 -40.46
N LYS A 458 21.12 -14.01 -41.19
CA LYS A 458 21.33 -14.14 -42.64
C LYS A 458 22.79 -13.82 -42.95
N SER A 459 23.60 -14.87 -43.13
CA SER A 459 24.73 -14.99 -44.07
C SER A 459 25.76 -16.00 -43.52
N ALA A 460 25.65 -17.26 -43.96
CA ALA A 460 26.70 -18.01 -44.66
C ALA A 460 26.05 -19.29 -45.17
#